data_AF-A0A962D922-F1
#
_entry.id   AF-A0A962D922-F1
#
_cell.length_a   1.000
_cell.length_b   1.000
_cell.length_c   1.000
_cell.angle_alpha   90.00
_cell.angle_beta   90.00
_cell.angle_gamma   90.00
#
_symmetry.space_group_name_H-M   'P 1'
#
loop_
_entity.id
_entity.type
_entity.pdbx_description
1 polymer ?
#
loop_
_entity_poly.entity_id
_entity_poly.type
_entity_poly.pdbx_seq_one_letter_code
_entity_poly.pdbx_strand_id
1 'polypeptide(L)'
;MSKPVRLGLVGNPDNRRIRDFRARWVALGQPEPVLIDYLKLPTVAPCVDVLRLDSPGENAALAAHLMALGGSHRAEGLEHGELDDQREFHAGYCELLRRVADWGLPAFNAPADIATMFDKWHCHQRFVAAGLRRPPSVLAPSRYAQWRSELPEQGRIFLKPLHGSSSSGVCALRWTRSRQLLQSPLSIESGRLYNSLRVRRYESWAQIETILSRLLPQGMIA
;
A
#
# COMPACT_ATOMS: atom_id res chain seq x y z
N MET A 1 34.87 -8.85 -22.43
CA MET A 1 33.41 -8.92 -22.22
C MET A 1 33.14 -8.90 -20.73
N SER A 2 32.28 -8.02 -20.24
CA SER A 2 31.92 -7.98 -18.81
C SER A 2 31.20 -9.28 -18.42
N LYS A 3 31.50 -9.81 -17.24
CA LYS A 3 30.80 -10.98 -16.69
C LYS A 3 29.29 -10.71 -16.66
N PRO A 4 28.43 -11.64 -17.11
CA PRO A 4 26.99 -11.42 -17.08
C PRO A 4 26.50 -11.33 -15.63
N VAL A 5 25.62 -10.36 -15.36
CA VAL A 5 25.09 -10.06 -14.02
C VAL A 5 24.07 -11.12 -13.63
N ARG A 6 24.25 -11.75 -12.46
CA ARG A 6 23.26 -12.66 -11.88
C ARG A 6 22.21 -11.83 -11.14
N LEU A 7 21.02 -11.74 -11.73
CA LEU A 7 19.90 -10.99 -11.17
C LEU A 7 19.09 -11.88 -10.22
N GLY A 8 18.85 -11.41 -9.00
CA GLY A 8 17.81 -11.93 -8.11
C GLY A 8 16.51 -11.15 -8.31
N LEU A 9 15.44 -11.84 -8.68
CA LEU A 9 14.11 -11.25 -8.87
C LEU A 9 13.24 -11.61 -7.67
N VAL A 10 13.02 -10.65 -6.77
CA VAL A 10 12.25 -10.85 -5.54
C VAL A 10 10.80 -10.41 -5.78
N GLY A 11 9.83 -11.31 -5.59
CA GLY A 11 8.44 -10.99 -5.85
C GLY A 11 7.49 -12.18 -5.73
N ASN A 12 6.20 -11.92 -5.96
CA ASN A 12 5.20 -12.97 -6.10
C ASN A 12 5.40 -13.71 -7.44
N PRO A 13 5.77 -15.00 -7.44
CA PRO A 13 6.08 -15.76 -8.66
C PRO A 13 4.91 -15.87 -9.64
N ASP A 14 3.67 -15.84 -9.13
CA ASP A 14 2.44 -15.94 -9.94
C ASP A 14 2.08 -14.60 -10.61
N ASN A 15 2.75 -13.50 -10.25
CA ASN A 15 2.41 -12.19 -10.79
C ASN A 15 2.90 -12.04 -12.24
N ARG A 16 2.00 -11.54 -13.11
CA ARG A 16 2.34 -11.26 -14.52
C ARG A 16 3.59 -10.39 -14.69
N ARG A 17 3.82 -9.41 -13.81
CA ARG A 17 5.00 -8.52 -13.92
C ARG A 17 6.31 -9.25 -13.74
N ILE A 18 6.35 -10.23 -12.83
CA ILE A 18 7.52 -11.08 -12.60
C ILE A 18 7.77 -11.96 -13.82
N ARG A 19 6.73 -12.65 -14.31
CA ARG A 19 6.80 -13.49 -15.51
C ARG A 19 7.25 -12.70 -16.75
N ASP A 20 6.61 -11.57 -17.02
CA ASP A 20 6.83 -10.79 -18.23
C ASP A 20 8.23 -10.12 -18.20
N PHE A 21 8.68 -9.65 -17.02
CA PHE A 21 10.04 -9.16 -16.85
C PHE A 21 11.07 -10.27 -17.09
N ARG A 22 10.88 -11.44 -16.49
CA ARG A 22 11.75 -12.61 -16.64
C ARG A 22 11.87 -13.03 -18.12
N ALA A 23 10.73 -13.17 -18.80
CA ALA A 23 10.69 -13.52 -20.22
C ALA A 23 11.45 -12.50 -21.07
N ARG A 24 11.26 -11.19 -20.82
CA ARG A 24 11.97 -10.14 -21.56
C ARG A 24 13.46 -10.13 -21.27
N TRP A 25 13.87 -10.36 -20.03
CA TRP A 25 15.27 -10.41 -19.62
C TRP A 25 16.02 -11.51 -20.37
N VAL A 26 15.47 -12.73 -20.41
CA VAL A 26 16.03 -13.86 -21.15
C VAL A 26 16.02 -13.60 -22.67
N ALA A 27 14.95 -13.02 -23.21
CA ALA A 27 14.88 -12.67 -24.64
C ALA A 27 15.93 -11.64 -25.07
N LEU A 28 16.52 -10.88 -24.14
CA LEU A 28 17.63 -9.97 -24.37
C LEU A 28 19.01 -10.64 -24.23
N GLY A 29 19.06 -11.98 -24.15
CA GLY A 29 20.28 -12.78 -24.05
C GLY A 29 20.93 -12.76 -22.67
N GLN A 30 20.24 -12.28 -21.64
CA GLN A 30 20.73 -12.31 -20.27
C GLN A 30 20.48 -13.68 -19.60
N PRO A 31 21.28 -14.08 -18.60
CA PRO A 31 21.01 -15.29 -17.83
C PRO A 31 19.67 -15.23 -17.11
N GLU A 32 19.02 -16.37 -16.97
CA GLU A 32 17.78 -16.52 -16.22
C GLU A 32 17.90 -15.94 -14.79
N PRO A 33 17.02 -14.99 -14.37
CA PRO A 33 17.04 -14.47 -13.01
C PRO A 33 16.71 -15.55 -11.98
N VAL A 34 17.37 -15.49 -10.83
CA VAL A 34 17.01 -16.31 -9.66
C VAL A 34 15.74 -15.74 -9.05
N LEU A 35 14.64 -16.46 -9.20
CA LEU A 35 13.35 -16.07 -8.63
C LEU A 35 13.32 -16.34 -7.12
N ILE A 36 12.95 -15.32 -6.35
CA ILE A 36 12.89 -15.36 -4.89
C ILE A 36 11.47 -14.99 -4.46
N ASP A 37 10.72 -15.99 -4.01
CA ASP A 37 9.33 -15.84 -3.59
C ASP A 37 9.25 -15.19 -2.21
N TYR A 38 8.40 -14.15 -2.08
CA TYR A 38 8.14 -13.49 -0.81
C TYR A 38 7.65 -14.45 0.29
N LEU A 39 6.87 -15.48 -0.07
CA LEU A 39 6.38 -16.47 0.89
C LEU A 39 7.46 -17.46 1.35
N LYS A 40 8.60 -17.52 0.65
CA LYS A 40 9.68 -18.49 0.86
C LYS A 40 11.04 -17.80 0.90
N LEU A 41 11.10 -16.62 1.52
CA LEU A 41 12.33 -15.85 1.61
C LEU A 41 13.44 -16.66 2.31
N PRO A 42 14.62 -16.81 1.69
CA PRO A 42 15.73 -17.50 2.32
C PRO A 42 16.27 -16.67 3.50
N THR A 43 16.76 -17.36 4.53
CA THR A 43 17.40 -16.73 5.70
C THR A 43 18.80 -16.20 5.39
N VAL A 44 19.46 -16.78 4.38
CA VAL A 44 20.79 -16.37 3.92
C VAL A 44 20.68 -15.69 2.56
N ALA A 45 21.65 -14.82 2.27
CA ALA A 45 21.71 -14.11 1.00
C ALA A 45 21.77 -15.09 -0.18
N PRO A 46 20.93 -14.91 -1.21
CA PRO A 46 21.00 -15.72 -2.42
C PRO A 46 22.29 -15.43 -3.20
N CYS A 47 22.76 -16.41 -3.98
CA CYS A 47 23.98 -16.29 -4.77
C CYS A 47 23.75 -15.49 -6.07
N VAL A 48 23.53 -14.18 -5.92
CA VAL A 48 23.24 -13.21 -6.99
C VAL A 48 24.10 -11.96 -6.82
N ASP A 49 24.20 -11.15 -7.88
CA ASP A 49 25.03 -9.94 -7.88
C ASP A 49 24.21 -8.66 -7.60
N VAL A 50 22.91 -8.66 -7.94
CA VAL A 50 21.99 -7.54 -7.72
C VAL A 50 20.55 -8.02 -7.59
N LEU A 51 19.74 -7.28 -6.83
CA LEU A 51 18.32 -7.54 -6.62
C LEU A 51 17.42 -6.57 -7.41
N ARG A 52 16.32 -7.11 -7.91
CA ARG A 52 15.15 -6.37 -8.34
C ARG A 52 13.95 -6.85 -7.53
N LEU A 53 13.33 -5.95 -6.78
CA LEU A 53 12.11 -6.22 -6.03
C LEU A 53 10.91 -5.75 -6.85
N ASP A 54 9.86 -6.57 -6.94
CA ASP A 54 8.54 -6.16 -7.42
C ASP A 54 7.57 -6.07 -6.24
N SER A 55 6.48 -5.33 -6.41
CA SER A 55 5.45 -5.24 -5.36
C SER A 55 4.78 -6.60 -5.10
N PRO A 56 4.21 -6.82 -3.89
CA PRO A 56 3.52 -8.07 -3.54
C PRO A 56 2.44 -8.49 -4.56
N GLY A 57 1.74 -7.52 -5.16
CA GLY A 57 0.72 -7.76 -6.17
C GLY A 57 -0.54 -8.43 -5.63
N GLU A 58 -1.36 -8.97 -6.54
CA GLU A 58 -2.62 -9.63 -6.22
C GLU A 58 -2.37 -11.09 -5.83
N ASN A 59 -2.20 -11.37 -4.53
CA ASN A 59 -2.13 -12.73 -3.98
C ASN A 59 -2.65 -12.73 -2.54
N ALA A 60 -3.75 -13.45 -2.30
CA ALA A 60 -4.43 -13.48 -1.00
C ALA A 60 -3.57 -14.13 0.10
N ALA A 61 -2.85 -15.21 -0.22
CA ALA A 61 -1.98 -15.88 0.74
C ALA A 61 -0.80 -14.99 1.15
N LEU A 62 -0.19 -14.28 0.20
CA LEU A 62 0.85 -13.30 0.50
C LEU A 62 0.30 -12.12 1.30
N ALA A 63 -0.89 -11.62 0.97
CA ALA A 63 -1.51 -10.55 1.75
C ALA A 63 -1.76 -10.98 3.20
N ALA A 64 -2.35 -12.16 3.42
CA ALA A 64 -2.54 -12.72 4.75
C ALA A 64 -1.21 -12.91 5.50
N HIS A 65 -0.19 -13.44 4.83
CA HIS A 65 1.14 -13.59 5.42
C HIS A 65 1.73 -12.24 5.87
N LEU A 66 1.65 -11.20 5.04
CA LEU A 66 2.14 -9.87 5.38
C LEU A 66 1.34 -9.24 6.52
N MET A 67 0.01 -9.36 6.51
CA MET A 67 -0.82 -8.86 7.60
C MET A 67 -0.48 -9.55 8.93
N ALA A 68 -0.34 -10.88 8.93
CA ALA A 68 0.06 -11.63 10.12
C ALA A 68 1.46 -11.22 10.61
N LEU A 69 2.42 -11.05 9.68
CA LEU A 69 3.78 -10.59 10.00
C LEU A 69 3.79 -9.18 10.59
N GLY A 70 2.85 -8.32 10.17
CA GLY A 70 2.63 -7.00 10.75
C GLY A 70 1.76 -6.95 11.99
N GLY A 71 1.33 -8.10 12.53
CA GLY A 71 0.60 -8.22 13.79
C GLY A 71 -0.92 -8.24 13.69
N SER A 72 -1.51 -8.43 12.50
CA SER A 72 -2.95 -8.62 12.37
C SER A 72 -3.40 -9.92 13.03
N HIS A 73 -4.49 -9.84 13.80
CA HIS A 73 -5.21 -11.00 14.35
C HIS A 73 -6.34 -11.50 13.44
N ARG A 74 -6.56 -10.86 12.29
CA ARG A 74 -7.67 -11.13 11.36
C ARG A 74 -7.20 -11.50 9.95
N ALA A 75 -5.90 -11.75 9.77
CA ALA A 75 -5.27 -11.95 8.47
C ALA A 75 -5.95 -13.04 7.60
N GLU A 76 -6.49 -14.10 8.20
CA GLU A 76 -7.17 -15.19 7.49
C GLU A 76 -8.68 -14.95 7.28
N GLY A 77 -9.26 -13.93 7.91
CA GLY A 77 -10.70 -13.64 7.87
C GLY A 77 -11.10 -12.53 6.90
N LEU A 78 -10.14 -11.89 6.23
CA LEU A 78 -10.41 -10.81 5.28
C LEU A 78 -10.80 -11.36 3.92
N GLU A 79 -11.87 -10.78 3.37
CA GLU A 79 -12.35 -11.14 2.05
C GLU A 79 -11.56 -10.41 0.95
N HIS A 80 -11.59 -10.97 -0.27
CA HIS A 80 -10.91 -10.35 -1.39
C HIS A 80 -11.41 -8.92 -1.62
N GLY A 81 -10.48 -7.97 -1.61
CA GLY A 81 -10.78 -6.56 -1.84
C GLY A 81 -11.29 -5.81 -0.62
N GLU A 82 -11.42 -6.45 0.56
CA GLU A 82 -11.77 -5.74 1.79
C GLU A 82 -10.67 -4.74 2.19
N LEU A 83 -11.07 -3.57 2.67
CA LEU A 83 -10.17 -2.53 3.18
C LEU A 83 -10.11 -2.55 4.70
N ASP A 84 -9.33 -3.49 5.21
CA ASP A 84 -8.95 -3.57 6.62
C ASP A 84 -7.45 -3.91 6.72
N ASP A 85 -6.89 -3.75 7.91
CA ASP A 85 -5.51 -4.13 8.25
C ASP A 85 -4.42 -3.57 7.30
N GLN A 86 -4.65 -2.42 6.67
CA GLN A 86 -3.70 -1.83 5.73
C GLN A 86 -2.38 -1.43 6.40
N ARG A 87 -2.45 -1.06 7.69
CA ARG A 87 -1.28 -0.73 8.50
C ARG A 87 -0.44 -1.96 8.79
N GLU A 88 -1.09 -3.06 9.15
CA GLU A 88 -0.49 -4.34 9.47
C GLU A 88 0.12 -4.94 8.20
N PHE A 89 -0.60 -4.92 7.07
CA PHE A 89 -0.02 -5.29 5.77
C PHE A 89 1.27 -4.50 5.48
N HIS A 90 1.25 -3.18 5.66
CA HIS A 90 2.42 -2.34 5.43
C HIS A 90 3.57 -2.65 6.40
N ALA A 91 3.27 -2.84 7.69
CA ALA A 91 4.26 -3.20 8.69
C ALA A 91 4.93 -4.55 8.37
N GLY A 92 4.15 -5.55 7.97
CA GLY A 92 4.69 -6.83 7.53
C GLY A 92 5.52 -6.71 6.26
N TYR A 93 5.12 -5.86 5.31
CA TYR A 93 5.94 -5.61 4.13
C TYR A 93 7.25 -4.90 4.47
N CYS A 94 7.25 -3.96 5.42
CA CYS A 94 8.47 -3.34 5.93
C CYS A 94 9.41 -4.36 6.58
N GLU A 95 8.88 -5.27 7.41
CA GLU A 95 9.67 -6.35 8.01
C GLU A 95 10.25 -7.29 6.94
N LEU A 96 9.46 -7.60 5.92
CA LEU A 96 9.93 -8.37 4.77
C LEU A 96 11.08 -7.67 4.05
N LEU A 97 10.93 -6.37 3.77
CA LEU A 97 11.95 -5.56 3.09
C LEU A 97 13.22 -5.44 3.92
N ARG A 98 13.09 -5.37 5.25
CA ARG A 98 14.22 -5.41 6.19
C ARG A 98 15.01 -6.71 6.06
N ARG A 99 14.33 -7.87 6.02
CA ARG A 99 15.00 -9.17 5.81
C ARG A 99 15.74 -9.25 4.48
N VAL A 100 15.18 -8.66 3.43
CA VAL A 100 15.86 -8.55 2.12
C VAL A 100 17.09 -7.64 2.20
N ALA A 101 16.99 -6.53 2.95
CA ALA A 101 18.11 -5.62 3.17
C ALA A 101 19.25 -6.26 3.98
N ASP A 102 18.93 -7.14 4.95
CA ASP A 102 19.90 -7.86 5.78
C ASP A 102 20.83 -8.77 4.95
N TRP A 103 20.46 -9.13 3.72
CA TRP A 103 21.36 -9.84 2.81
C TRP A 103 22.57 -9.01 2.35
N GLY A 104 22.54 -7.68 2.50
CA GLY A 104 23.64 -6.79 2.13
C GLY A 104 23.90 -6.73 0.61
N LEU A 105 22.95 -7.19 -0.21
CA LEU A 105 23.08 -7.20 -1.66
C LEU A 105 22.65 -5.86 -2.26
N PRO A 106 23.33 -5.38 -3.33
CA PRO A 106 22.85 -4.24 -4.10
C PRO A 106 21.45 -4.49 -4.65
N ALA A 107 20.61 -3.45 -4.68
CA ALA A 107 19.27 -3.51 -5.25
C ALA A 107 19.02 -2.31 -6.17
N PHE A 108 18.25 -2.50 -7.25
CA PHE A 108 17.87 -1.39 -8.13
C PHE A 108 17.09 -0.29 -7.42
N ASN A 109 16.30 -0.67 -6.41
CA ASN A 109 15.69 0.25 -5.46
C ASN A 109 16.00 -0.30 -4.06
N ALA A 110 16.54 0.54 -3.18
CA ALA A 110 16.86 0.12 -1.82
C ALA A 110 15.58 -0.31 -1.09
N PRO A 111 15.57 -1.43 -0.34
CA PRO A 111 14.37 -1.87 0.38
C PRO A 111 13.80 -0.82 1.33
N ALA A 112 14.66 -0.01 1.98
CA ALA A 112 14.23 1.09 2.84
C ALA A 112 13.52 2.23 2.08
N ASP A 113 13.96 2.52 0.85
CA ASP A 113 13.30 3.51 -0.01
C ASP A 113 11.95 2.99 -0.51
N ILE A 114 11.86 1.69 -0.84
CA ILE A 114 10.59 1.05 -1.19
C ILE A 114 9.62 1.16 -0.02
N ALA A 115 10.03 0.82 1.20
CA ALA A 115 9.19 0.96 2.40
C ALA A 115 8.69 2.40 2.57
N THR A 116 9.60 3.38 2.44
CA THR A 116 9.27 4.81 2.48
C THR A 116 8.23 5.22 1.43
N MET A 117 8.34 4.70 0.20
CA MET A 117 7.41 5.03 -0.88
C MET A 117 6.01 4.44 -0.68
N PHE A 118 5.86 3.41 0.17
CA PHE A 118 4.57 2.81 0.52
C PHE A 118 3.88 3.51 1.72
N ASP A 119 4.57 4.42 2.42
CA ASP A 119 4.01 5.32 3.42
C ASP A 119 3.85 6.73 2.85
N LYS A 120 2.61 7.10 2.50
CA LYS A 120 2.32 8.42 1.92
C LYS A 120 2.65 9.57 2.85
N TRP A 121 2.55 9.39 4.17
CA TRP A 121 2.88 10.45 5.12
C TRP A 121 4.39 10.58 5.28
N HIS A 122 5.12 9.48 5.44
CA HIS A 122 6.58 9.55 5.51
C HIS A 122 7.18 10.14 4.23
N CYS A 123 6.68 9.73 3.06
CA CYS A 123 7.05 10.31 1.77
C CYS A 123 6.72 11.81 1.70
N HIS A 124 5.54 12.23 2.16
CA HIS A 124 5.16 13.64 2.25
C HIS A 124 6.13 14.44 3.13
N GLN A 125 6.52 13.89 4.29
CA GLN A 125 7.48 14.51 5.22
C GLN A 125 8.86 14.72 4.58
N ARG A 126 9.33 13.76 3.77
CA ARG A 126 10.58 13.91 3.01
C ARG A 126 10.50 15.01 1.95
N PHE A 127 9.37 15.14 1.26
CA PHE A 127 9.16 16.23 0.31
C PHE A 127 9.12 17.60 1.00
N VAL A 128 8.57 17.70 2.22
CA VAL A 128 8.65 18.93 3.04
C VAL A 128 10.09 19.29 3.31
N ALA A 129 10.86 18.34 3.85
CA ALA A 129 12.24 18.56 4.26
C ALA A 129 13.13 18.95 3.06
N ALA A 130 12.81 18.46 1.87
CA ALA A 130 13.49 18.82 0.63
C ALA A 130 13.01 20.14 0.00
N GLY A 131 12.06 20.86 0.60
CA GLY A 131 11.53 22.12 0.08
C GLY A 131 10.70 21.99 -1.20
N LEU A 132 10.17 20.80 -1.49
CA LEU A 132 9.37 20.57 -2.69
C LEU A 132 7.95 21.12 -2.52
N ARG A 133 7.44 21.77 -3.58
CA ARG A 133 6.05 22.26 -3.64
C ARG A 133 5.09 21.09 -3.62
N ARG A 134 4.06 21.20 -2.78
CA ARG A 134 3.04 20.15 -2.59
C ARG A 134 1.74 20.77 -2.05
N PRO A 135 0.60 20.05 -2.17
CA PRO A 135 -0.61 20.46 -1.49
C PRO A 135 -0.39 20.54 0.03
N PRO A 136 -1.01 21.50 0.74
CA PRO A 136 -1.12 21.44 2.19
C PRO A 136 -1.73 20.09 2.58
N SER A 137 -1.14 19.40 3.54
CA SER A 137 -1.69 18.14 4.02
C SER A 137 -1.41 17.95 5.50
N VAL A 138 -2.32 17.26 6.17
CA VAL A 138 -2.24 16.94 7.59
C VAL A 138 -2.61 15.48 7.82
N LEU A 139 -2.21 14.91 8.96
CA LEU A 139 -2.79 13.65 9.41
C LEU A 139 -4.21 13.90 9.92
N ALA A 140 -5.16 13.10 9.44
CA ALA A 140 -6.52 13.13 9.95
C ALA A 140 -6.59 12.49 11.34
N PRO A 141 -7.42 13.00 12.27
CA PRO A 141 -7.71 12.30 13.51
C PRO A 141 -8.21 10.88 13.27
N SER A 142 -7.78 9.94 14.11
CA SER A 142 -8.13 8.51 13.95
C SER A 142 -9.57 8.18 14.31
N ARG A 143 -10.27 9.09 14.99
CA ARG A 143 -11.67 8.92 15.42
C ARG A 143 -12.58 9.84 14.64
N TYR A 144 -13.67 9.28 14.09
CA TYR A 144 -14.64 10.04 13.30
C TYR A 144 -15.22 11.24 14.04
N ALA A 145 -15.62 11.09 15.31
CA ALA A 145 -16.20 12.19 16.09
C ALA A 145 -15.24 13.39 16.21
N GLN A 146 -13.96 13.13 16.47
CA GLN A 146 -12.93 14.17 16.54
C GLN A 146 -12.71 14.81 15.16
N TRP A 147 -12.48 13.99 14.13
CA TRP A 147 -12.32 14.47 12.76
C TRP A 147 -13.50 15.34 12.31
N ARG A 148 -14.73 14.95 12.67
CA ARG A 148 -15.97 15.67 12.33
C ARG A 148 -16.09 17.01 13.06
N SER A 149 -15.64 17.10 14.32
CA SER A 149 -15.66 18.33 15.11
C SER A 149 -14.65 19.38 14.65
N GLU A 150 -13.57 18.95 13.98
CA GLU A 150 -12.53 19.82 13.44
C GLU A 150 -12.89 20.37 12.04
N LEU A 151 -13.96 19.86 11.41
CA LEU A 151 -14.38 20.35 10.10
C LEU A 151 -15.01 21.75 10.19
N PRO A 152 -14.65 22.67 9.26
CA PRO A 152 -15.38 23.91 9.11
C PRO A 152 -16.82 23.66 8.66
N GLU A 153 -17.65 24.71 8.74
CA GLU A 153 -19.07 24.65 8.40
C GLU A 153 -19.34 24.25 6.93
N GLN A 154 -18.42 24.57 6.03
CA GLN A 154 -18.44 24.17 4.63
C GLN A 154 -17.01 23.93 4.14
N GLY A 155 -16.82 23.00 3.20
CA GLY A 155 -15.46 22.65 2.78
C GLY A 155 -15.37 21.56 1.74
N ARG A 156 -14.11 21.27 1.37
CA ARG A 156 -13.70 20.20 0.47
C ARG A 156 -12.42 19.59 1.02
N ILE A 157 -12.35 18.27 1.09
CA ILE A 157 -11.19 17.55 1.62
C ILE A 157 -10.97 16.27 0.83
N PHE A 158 -9.71 15.88 0.67
CA PHE A 158 -9.34 14.67 -0.04
C PHE A 158 -8.57 13.74 0.90
N LEU A 159 -9.25 12.74 1.43
CA LEU A 159 -8.67 11.79 2.36
C LEU A 159 -8.05 10.62 1.61
N LYS A 160 -6.83 10.23 1.97
CA LYS A 160 -6.16 9.04 1.43
C LYS A 160 -5.66 8.18 2.59
N PRO A 161 -5.85 6.85 2.56
CA PRO A 161 -5.17 5.98 3.50
C PRO A 161 -3.64 6.14 3.37
N LEU A 162 -2.94 6.10 4.50
CA LEU A 162 -1.47 6.21 4.54
C LEU A 162 -0.82 5.15 3.65
N HIS A 163 -1.29 3.92 3.81
CA HIS A 163 -0.79 2.74 3.11
C HIS A 163 -1.77 2.31 2.01
N GLY A 164 -1.36 1.40 1.13
CA GLY A 164 -2.19 0.89 0.04
C GLY A 164 -2.11 1.70 -1.26
N SER A 165 -2.63 1.11 -2.34
CA SER A 165 -2.49 1.57 -3.72
C SER A 165 -3.83 1.61 -4.47
N SER A 166 -3.79 2.01 -5.75
CA SER A 166 -4.92 1.94 -6.70
C SER A 166 -6.18 2.70 -6.26
N SER A 167 -6.00 3.84 -5.57
CA SER A 167 -7.08 4.67 -5.02
C SER A 167 -8.00 3.95 -4.01
N SER A 168 -7.62 2.77 -3.53
CA SER A 168 -8.38 2.03 -2.52
C SER A 168 -8.53 2.88 -1.26
N GLY A 169 -9.77 3.15 -0.84
CA GLY A 169 -10.06 3.90 0.38
C GLY A 169 -9.96 5.42 0.24
N VAL A 170 -9.64 5.92 -0.96
CA VAL A 170 -9.56 7.35 -1.21
C VAL A 170 -10.95 7.98 -1.19
N CYS A 171 -11.10 9.08 -0.46
CA CYS A 171 -12.38 9.75 -0.28
C CYS A 171 -12.27 11.24 -0.67
N ALA A 172 -12.95 11.61 -1.75
CA ALA A 172 -13.16 13.00 -2.12
C ALA A 172 -14.47 13.49 -1.49
N LEU A 173 -14.37 14.28 -0.41
CA LEU A 173 -15.52 14.78 0.33
C LEU A 173 -15.69 16.28 0.10
N ARG A 174 -16.93 16.69 -0.16
CA ARG A 174 -17.34 18.10 -0.17
C ARG A 174 -18.64 18.28 0.60
N TRP A 175 -18.77 19.41 1.29
CA TRP A 175 -19.98 19.71 2.06
C TRP A 175 -20.25 21.22 2.16
N THR A 176 -21.50 21.50 2.47
CA THR A 176 -22.06 22.80 2.86
C THR A 176 -22.89 22.58 4.12
N ARG A 177 -23.57 23.62 4.62
CA ARG A 177 -24.51 23.51 5.74
C ARG A 177 -25.61 22.45 5.55
N SER A 178 -26.08 22.25 4.31
CA SER A 178 -27.27 21.43 4.03
C SER A 178 -27.03 20.23 3.11
N ARG A 179 -25.83 20.11 2.52
CA ARG A 179 -25.51 19.04 1.57
C ARG A 179 -24.09 18.54 1.76
N GLN A 180 -23.91 17.24 1.54
CA GLN A 180 -22.64 16.55 1.56
C GLN A 180 -22.57 15.55 0.42
N LEU A 181 -21.37 15.31 -0.09
CA LEU A 181 -21.10 14.29 -1.07
C LEU A 181 -19.69 13.75 -0.84
N LEU A 182 -19.60 12.45 -0.57
CA LEU A 182 -18.36 11.69 -0.61
C LEU A 182 -18.33 10.83 -1.88
N GLN A 183 -17.25 10.95 -2.64
CA GLN A 183 -16.96 10.10 -3.79
C GLN A 183 -15.76 9.21 -3.47
N SER A 184 -15.93 7.90 -3.65
CA SER A 184 -14.92 6.92 -3.27
C SER A 184 -15.14 5.61 -4.04
N PRO A 185 -14.07 4.87 -4.42
CA PRO A 185 -14.21 3.58 -5.12
C PRO A 185 -14.61 2.42 -4.19
N LEU A 186 -15.36 2.70 -3.12
CA LEU A 186 -15.74 1.72 -2.10
C LEU A 186 -17.15 1.20 -2.33
N SER A 187 -17.42 -0.02 -1.88
CA SER A 187 -18.76 -0.49 -1.52
C SER A 187 -18.83 -0.75 -0.01
N ILE A 188 -20.05 -0.65 0.53
CA ILE A 188 -20.36 -1.04 1.91
C ILE A 188 -21.21 -2.30 1.81
N GLU A 189 -20.73 -3.41 2.37
CA GLU A 189 -21.42 -4.70 2.35
C GLU A 189 -21.38 -5.25 3.78
N SER A 190 -22.54 -5.43 4.40
CA SER A 190 -22.67 -5.90 5.79
C SER A 190 -21.78 -5.16 6.81
N GLY A 191 -21.56 -3.86 6.62
CA GLY A 191 -20.73 -3.03 7.52
C GLY A 191 -19.22 -3.15 7.32
N ARG A 192 -18.79 -3.85 6.27
CA ARG A 192 -17.39 -3.95 5.80
C ARG A 192 -17.21 -3.09 4.54
N LEU A 193 -15.97 -2.71 4.28
CA LEU A 193 -15.61 -1.86 3.14
C LEU A 193 -14.84 -2.68 2.10
N TYR A 194 -15.22 -2.58 0.84
CA TYR A 194 -14.55 -3.29 -0.25
C TYR A 194 -14.13 -2.34 -1.36
N ASN A 195 -13.01 -2.62 -2.01
CA ASN A 195 -12.54 -1.87 -3.17
C ASN A 195 -13.36 -2.33 -4.37
N SER A 196 -14.38 -1.55 -4.69
CA SER A 196 -15.29 -1.87 -5.79
C SER A 196 -14.72 -1.51 -7.17
N LEU A 197 -13.56 -0.84 -7.23
CA LEU A 197 -12.93 -0.26 -8.43
C LEU A 197 -13.77 0.79 -9.18
N ARG A 198 -15.06 0.93 -8.84
CA ARG A 198 -16.01 1.88 -9.41
C ARG A 198 -16.25 3.02 -8.43
N VAL A 199 -16.11 4.26 -8.89
CA VAL A 199 -16.39 5.43 -8.04
C VAL A 199 -17.88 5.46 -7.70
N ARG A 200 -18.19 5.37 -6.41
CA ARG A 200 -19.54 5.49 -5.85
C ARG A 200 -19.74 6.85 -5.19
N ARG A 201 -21.00 7.16 -4.90
CA ARG A 201 -21.43 8.41 -4.26
C ARG A 201 -22.16 8.10 -2.96
N TYR A 202 -21.84 8.84 -1.92
CA TYR A 202 -22.48 8.77 -0.61
C TYR A 202 -22.90 10.18 -0.19
N GLU A 203 -24.19 10.38 0.02
CA GLU A 203 -24.80 11.71 0.14
C GLU A 203 -25.38 11.97 1.54
N SER A 204 -25.27 11.00 2.46
CA SER A 204 -25.66 11.17 3.86
C SER A 204 -24.46 11.10 4.81
N TRP A 205 -24.50 11.88 5.89
CA TRP A 205 -23.48 11.79 6.94
C TRP A 205 -23.41 10.41 7.60
N ALA A 206 -24.53 9.70 7.72
CA ALA A 206 -24.55 8.34 8.26
C ALA A 206 -23.71 7.36 7.39
N GLN A 207 -23.81 7.45 6.06
CA GLN A 207 -22.98 6.63 5.17
C GLN A 207 -21.49 7.02 5.25
N ILE A 208 -21.23 8.33 5.28
CA ILE A 208 -19.87 8.88 5.40
C ILE A 208 -19.22 8.44 6.71
N GLU A 209 -19.97 8.48 7.81
CA GLU A 209 -19.54 8.01 9.13
C GLU A 209 -19.19 6.52 9.11
N THR A 210 -20.02 5.66 8.53
CA THR A 210 -19.71 4.23 8.37
C THR A 210 -18.39 4.00 7.64
N ILE A 211 -18.12 4.76 6.59
CA ILE A 211 -16.87 4.66 5.82
C ILE A 211 -15.68 5.15 6.66
N LEU A 212 -15.76 6.38 7.17
CA LEU A 212 -14.63 7.01 7.83
C LEU A 212 -14.33 6.42 9.20
N SER A 213 -15.32 5.87 9.90
CA SER A 213 -15.09 5.14 11.17
C SER A 213 -14.26 3.87 10.98
N ARG A 214 -14.20 3.32 9.76
CA ARG A 214 -13.34 2.19 9.41
C ARG A 214 -11.97 2.62 8.89
N LEU A 215 -11.92 3.70 8.09
CA LEU A 215 -10.67 4.14 7.45
C LEU A 215 -9.78 5.01 8.35
N LEU A 216 -10.35 5.92 9.14
CA LEU A 216 -9.57 6.84 9.98
C LEU A 216 -8.66 6.11 10.99
N PRO A 217 -9.09 5.02 11.67
CA PRO A 217 -8.22 4.28 12.59
C PRO A 217 -7.00 3.65 11.90
N GLN A 218 -7.13 3.26 10.62
CA GLN A 218 -6.03 2.70 9.84
C GLN A 218 -4.98 3.76 9.48
N GLY A 219 -5.32 5.04 9.61
CA GLY A 219 -4.47 6.19 9.34
C GLY A 219 -4.78 6.80 7.97
N MET A 220 -5.07 8.10 7.95
CA MET A 220 -5.33 8.84 6.72
C MET A 220 -4.58 10.18 6.69
N ILE A 221 -4.15 10.56 5.50
CA ILE A 221 -3.70 11.93 5.18
C ILE A 221 -4.87 12.69 4.55
N ALA A 222 -5.01 13.97 4.91
CA ALA A 222 -6.05 14.88 4.47
C ALA A 222 -5.47 16.11 3.76
#